data_AF-A0A8J6IVH7-F1
#
_entry.id   AF-A0A8J6IVH7-F1
#
_cell.length_a   1.000
_cell.length_b   1.000
_cell.length_c   1.000
_cell.angle_alpha   90.00
_cell.angle_beta   90.00
_cell.angle_gamma   90.00
#
_symmetry.space_group_name_H-M   'P 1'
#
loop_
_entity.id
_entity.type
_entity.pdbx_description
1 polymer ?
#
loop_
_entity_poly.entity_id
_entity_poly.type
_entity_poly.pdbx_seq_one_letter_code
_entity_poly.pdbx_strand_id
1 'polypeptide(L)' 'MFKHDPIGINFEDNTDEYDPEAGTVIPRLPSCKSADDVVTVLHEEFNYWFGADTAGNRSRYKELGTEIWSIWQNNEP' A
#
# COMPACT_ATOMS: atom_id res chain seq x y z
N MET A 1 -5.35 13.78 6.71
CA MET A 1 -6.77 13.78 7.13
C MET A 1 -7.28 12.38 6.85
N PHE A 2 -7.37 11.54 7.90
CA PHE A 2 -7.80 10.14 7.86
C PHE A 2 -9.11 9.98 7.08
N LYS A 3 -9.02 9.54 5.84
CA LYS A 3 -10.17 9.10 5.05
C LYS A 3 -9.64 8.11 4.04
N HIS A 4 -10.34 6.99 3.95
CA HIS A 4 -10.00 5.78 3.20
C HIS A 4 -9.07 4.83 3.93
N ASP A 5 -9.68 4.22 4.93
CA ASP A 5 -9.24 2.95 5.48
C ASP A 5 -10.10 1.84 4.86
N PRO A 6 -9.70 1.27 3.71
CA PRO A 6 -10.50 0.25 3.05
C PRO A 6 -10.56 -1.06 3.83
N ILE A 7 -9.71 -1.29 4.86
CA ILE A 7 -9.52 -2.59 5.54
C ILE A 7 -9.65 -2.49 7.08
N GLY A 8 -9.68 -1.30 7.67
CA GLY A 8 -9.64 -1.06 9.10
C GLY A 8 -8.25 -1.13 9.72
N ILE A 9 -7.18 -0.88 8.96
CA ILE A 9 -5.82 -0.75 9.52
C ILE A 9 -5.54 0.73 9.70
N ASN A 10 -5.94 1.20 10.87
CA ASN A 10 -5.68 2.55 11.35
C ASN A 10 -4.16 2.76 11.38
N PHE A 11 -3.63 3.59 10.48
CA PHE A 11 -2.28 4.17 10.63
C PHE A 11 -2.31 5.20 11.77
N GLU A 12 -2.60 4.73 12.98
CA GLU A 12 -2.41 5.50 14.20
C GLU A 12 -0.90 5.67 14.40
N ASP A 13 -0.44 6.91 14.24
CA ASP A 13 0.72 7.50 14.90
C ASP A 13 1.78 6.48 15.39
N ASN A 14 2.54 5.87 14.47
CA ASN A 14 3.67 5.05 14.88
C ASN A 14 4.81 5.10 13.85
N THR A 15 5.59 6.19 13.93
CA THR A 15 6.85 6.36 13.18
C THR A 15 7.99 5.47 13.69
N ASP A 16 7.74 4.50 14.59
CA ASP A 16 8.79 3.65 15.18
C ASP A 16 8.69 2.16 14.80
N GLU A 17 7.54 1.69 14.32
CA GLU A 17 7.37 0.31 13.85
C GLU A 17 6.72 0.31 12.47
N TYR A 18 7.54 0.12 11.42
CA TYR A 18 7.00 -0.24 10.11
C TYR A 18 6.27 -1.57 10.26
N ASP A 19 4.97 -1.57 10.04
CA ASP A 19 4.20 -2.80 9.87
C ASP A 19 4.88 -3.70 8.82
N PRO A 20 4.92 -5.02 9.04
CA PRO A 20 5.65 -5.96 8.18
C PRO A 20 5.22 -5.87 6.71
N GLU A 21 3.99 -5.46 6.42
CA GLU A 21 3.45 -5.22 5.08
C GLU A 21 4.09 -4.01 4.40
N ALA A 22 4.32 -2.91 5.14
CA ALA A 22 5.02 -1.74 4.60
C ALA A 22 6.48 -2.10 4.24
N GLY A 23 7.09 -2.98 5.05
CA GLY A 23 8.42 -3.52 4.80
C GLY A 23 8.57 -4.34 3.52
N THR A 24 7.48 -4.90 2.96
CA THR A 24 7.51 -5.65 1.69
C THR A 24 7.05 -4.82 0.49
N VAL A 25 6.24 -3.80 0.69
CA VAL A 25 5.80 -2.89 -0.37
C VAL A 25 6.92 -1.95 -0.82
N ILE A 26 7.64 -1.31 0.11
CA ILE A 26 8.69 -0.31 -0.20
C ILE A 26 9.77 -0.85 -1.15
N PRO A 27 10.35 -2.05 -0.93
CA PRO A 27 11.37 -2.61 -1.83
C PRO A 27 10.86 -2.88 -3.26
N ARG A 28 9.53 -2.99 -3.46
CA ARG A 28 8.91 -3.26 -4.76
C ARG A 28 8.56 -1.98 -5.53
N LEU A 29 8.49 -0.82 -4.87
CA LEU A 29 8.17 0.48 -5.51
C LEU A 29 9.12 0.86 -6.66
N PRO A 30 10.45 0.62 -6.61
CA PRO A 30 11.33 0.91 -7.73
C PRO A 30 11.01 0.12 -9.01
N SER A 31 10.28 -0.99 -8.91
CA SER A 31 9.85 -1.78 -10.08
C SER A 31 8.52 -1.30 -10.67
N CYS A 32 7.77 -0.46 -9.96
CA CYS A 32 6.50 0.09 -10.38
C CYS A 32 6.71 1.23 -11.40
N LYS A 33 5.90 1.25 -12.45
CA LYS A 33 5.94 2.29 -13.50
C LYS A 33 4.69 3.18 -13.50
N SER A 34 3.72 2.83 -12.66
CA SER A 34 2.43 3.48 -12.59
C SER A 34 1.78 3.25 -11.23
N ALA A 35 0.80 4.10 -10.90
CA ALA A 35 -0.06 3.88 -9.74
C ALA A 35 -0.77 2.51 -9.80
N ASP A 36 -1.11 2.02 -10.99
CA ASP A 36 -1.76 0.70 -11.14
C ASP A 36 -0.80 -0.44 -10.75
N ASP A 37 0.51 -0.31 -11.02
CA ASP A 37 1.50 -1.28 -10.55
C ASP A 37 1.60 -1.28 -9.02
N VAL A 38 1.58 -0.10 -8.39
CA VAL A 38 1.57 0.02 -6.92
C VAL A 38 0.31 -0.63 -6.33
N VAL A 39 -0.85 -0.42 -6.96
CA VAL A 39 -2.12 -1.07 -6.57
C VAL A 39 -2.02 -2.60 -6.66
N THR A 40 -1.36 -3.13 -7.68
CA THR A 40 -1.09 -4.57 -7.80
C THR A 40 -0.19 -5.06 -6.68
N VAL A 41 0.92 -4.38 -6.42
CA VAL A 41 1.85 -4.73 -5.33
C VAL A 41 1.13 -4.74 -3.99
N LEU A 42 0.37 -3.69 -3.67
CA LEU A 42 -0.41 -3.63 -2.43
C LEU A 42 -1.40 -4.80 -2.30
N HIS A 43 -2.13 -5.12 -3.38
CA HIS A 43 -3.07 -6.23 -3.35
C HIS A 43 -2.35 -7.57 -3.16
N GLU A 44 -1.24 -7.80 -3.84
CA GLU A 44 -0.45 -9.03 -3.70
C GLU A 44 0.13 -9.20 -2.30
N GLU A 45 0.74 -8.15 -1.74
CA GLU A 45 1.31 -8.20 -0.40
C GLU A 45 0.22 -8.44 0.66
N PHE A 46 -0.90 -7.72 0.58
CA PHE A 46 -2.01 -7.94 1.52
C PHE A 46 -2.65 -9.32 1.37
N ASN A 47 -2.74 -9.87 0.15
CA ASN A 47 -3.19 -11.25 -0.06
C ASN A 47 -2.21 -12.25 0.58
N TYR A 48 -0.90 -12.00 0.46
CA TYR A 48 0.14 -12.86 1.02
C TYR A 48 0.08 -12.88 2.55
N TRP A 49 -0.06 -11.71 3.18
CA TRP A 49 -0.06 -11.57 4.64
C TRP A 49 -1.39 -11.95 5.30
N PHE A 50 -2.53 -11.57 4.70
CA PHE A 50 -3.84 -11.70 5.34
C PHE A 50 -4.79 -12.69 4.66
N GLY A 51 -4.40 -13.25 3.51
CA GLY A 51 -5.26 -14.09 2.69
C GLY A 51 -6.30 -13.32 1.86
N ALA A 52 -6.79 -13.98 0.81
CA ALA A 52 -7.69 -13.37 -0.17
C ALA A 52 -9.03 -12.90 0.40
N ASP A 53 -9.58 -13.64 1.38
CA ASP A 53 -10.83 -13.29 2.05
C ASP A 53 -10.73 -11.95 2.82
N THR A 54 -9.56 -11.69 3.42
CA THR A 54 -9.32 -10.47 4.21
C THR A 54 -8.91 -9.30 3.32
N ALA A 55 -7.98 -9.52 2.39
CA ALA A 55 -7.49 -8.51 1.45
C ALA A 55 -8.62 -7.97 0.55
N GLY A 56 -9.53 -8.85 0.13
CA GLY A 56 -10.66 -8.48 -0.70
C GLY A 56 -10.23 -7.97 -2.08
N ASN A 57 -11.04 -7.09 -2.68
CA ASN A 57 -10.84 -6.70 -4.08
C ASN A 57 -9.72 -5.65 -4.25
N ARG A 58 -8.94 -5.79 -5.33
CA ARG A 58 -7.93 -4.83 -5.80
C ARG A 58 -8.43 -3.38 -5.85
N SER A 59 -9.71 -3.15 -6.15
CA SER A 59 -10.29 -1.79 -6.19
C SER A 59 -10.20 -1.04 -4.87
N ARG A 60 -10.13 -1.74 -3.73
CA ARG A 60 -9.92 -1.18 -2.38
C ARG A 60 -8.59 -0.43 -2.25
N TYR A 61 -7.59 -0.85 -3.02
CA TYR A 61 -6.23 -0.32 -2.94
C TYR A 61 -5.97 0.83 -3.90
N LYS A 62 -6.92 1.17 -4.78
CA LYS A 62 -6.72 2.19 -5.83
C LYS A 62 -6.33 3.55 -5.27
N GLU A 63 -7.00 3.97 -4.21
CA GLU A 63 -6.75 5.28 -3.63
C GLU A 63 -5.38 5.32 -2.95
N LEU A 64 -5.10 4.36 -2.07
CA LEU A 64 -3.82 4.21 -1.38
C LEU A 64 -2.65 4.06 -2.36
N GLY A 65 -2.79 3.23 -3.40
CA GLY A 65 -1.75 3.04 -4.40
C GLY A 65 -1.48 4.29 -5.25
N THR A 66 -2.51 5.10 -5.51
CA THR A 66 -2.34 6.40 -6.19
C THR A 66 -1.62 7.40 -5.31
N GLU A 67 -1.94 7.43 -4.02
CA GLU A 67 -1.27 8.30 -3.04
C GLU A 67 0.20 7.92 -2.88
N ILE A 68 0.49 6.64 -2.63
CA ILE A 68 1.87 6.12 -2.52
C ILE A 68 2.67 6.43 -3.78
N TRP A 69 2.09 6.21 -4.97
CA TRP A 69 2.77 6.53 -6.22
C TRP A 69 3.06 8.03 -6.37
N SER A 70 2.11 8.89 -6.01
CA SER A 70 2.29 10.34 -6.05
C SER A 70 3.39 10.79 -5.09
N ILE A 71 3.46 10.22 -3.89
CA ILE A 71 4.53 10.49 -2.92
C ILE A 71 5.87 9.99 -3.45
N TRP A 72 5.92 8.78 -4.01
CA TRP A 72 7.14 8.18 -4.57
C TRP A 72 7.74 9.03 -5.68
N GLN A 73 6.92 9.49 -6.64
CA GLN A 73 7.38 10.38 -7.72
C GLN A 73 7.86 11.75 -7.22
N ASN A 74 7.27 12.25 -6.13
CA ASN A 74 7.65 13.54 -5.55
C ASN A 74 8.86 13.44 -4.59
N ASN A 75 9.25 12.23 -4.19
CA ASN A 75 10.39 11.95 -3.30
C ASN A 75 11.49 11.15 -4.00
N GLU A 76 11.55 11.16 -5.34
CA GLU A 76 12.69 10.60 -6.06
C GLU A 76 13.99 11.24 -5.52
N PRO A 77 15.01 10.46 -5.12
CA PRO A 77 16.32 10.98 -4.75
C PRO A 77 17.05 11.64 -5.93
#